data_AF-A0A433NKM0-F1
#
_entry.id   AF-A0A433NKM0-F1
#
_cell.length_a   1.000
_cell.length_b   1.000
_cell.length_c   1.000
_cell.angle_alpha   90.00
_cell.angle_beta   90.00
_cell.angle_gamma   90.00
#
_symmetry.space_group_name_H-M   'P 1'
#
loop_
_entity.id
_entity.type
_entity.pdbx_description
1 polymer ?
#
loop_
_entity_poly.entity_id
_entity_poly.type
_entity_poly.pdbx_seq_one_letter_code
_entity_poly.pdbx_strand_id
1 'polypeptide(L)'
;MATLIVLLATFAFAILIILVFFRQQPINYRLCGRIALAGMFLFTGISHFLLDDGMVQMLPEFVPFRYFIIYVTGIIELFFAVGLLLPQYYRLTGILVIAFLTTSAEVPTLSETE
;
A
#
# COMPACT_ATOMS: atom_id res chain seq x y z
N MET A 1 5.82 2.14 -11.07
CA MET A 1 5.19 1.23 -12.05
C MET A 1 4.80 -0.12 -11.45
N ALA A 2 5.70 -0.81 -10.72
CA ALA A 2 5.42 -2.14 -10.16
C ALA A 2 4.17 -2.20 -9.25
N THR A 3 3.98 -1.21 -8.37
CA THR A 3 2.84 -1.15 -7.44
C THR A 3 1.48 -1.05 -8.14
N LEU A 4 1.38 -0.24 -9.20
CA LEU A 4 0.17 -0.12 -10.01
C LEU A 4 -0.17 -1.44 -10.71
N ILE A 5 0.85 -2.14 -11.22
CA ILE A 5 0.66 -3.45 -11.87
C ILE A 5 0.11 -4.45 -10.85
N VAL A 6 0.70 -4.51 -9.65
CA VAL A 6 0.24 -5.40 -8.56
C VAL A 6 -1.21 -5.10 -8.19
N LEU A 7 -1.58 -3.83 -8.06
CA LEU A 7 -2.95 -3.40 -7.76
C LEU A 7 -3.94 -3.86 -8.84
N LEU A 8 -3.65 -3.59 -10.12
CA LEU A 8 -4.53 -3.96 -11.22
C LEU A 8 -4.63 -5.47 -11.40
N ALA A 9 -3.51 -6.18 -11.28
CA ALA A 9 -3.45 -7.64 -11.39
C ALA A 9 -4.25 -8.31 -10.27
N THR A 10 -4.07 -7.89 -9.02
CA THR A 10 -4.82 -8.44 -7.88
C THR A 10 -6.31 -8.13 -7.97
N PHE A 11 -6.69 -6.94 -8.45
CA PHE A 11 -8.10 -6.61 -8.71
C PHE A 11 -8.73 -7.50 -9.78
N ALA A 12 -8.06 -7.66 -10.93
CA ALA A 12 -8.52 -8.53 -12.01
C ALA A 12 -8.62 -10.00 -11.55
N PHE A 13 -7.63 -10.47 -10.78
CA PHE A 13 -7.61 -11.82 -10.23
C PHE A 13 -8.75 -12.05 -9.22
N ALA A 14 -9.03 -11.09 -8.33
CA ALA A 14 -10.16 -11.17 -7.41
C ALA A 14 -11.51 -11.27 -8.14
N ILE A 15 -11.69 -10.48 -9.21
CA ILE A 15 -12.88 -10.57 -10.07
C ILE A 15 -12.95 -11.93 -10.77
N LEU A 16 -11.84 -12.41 -11.33
CA LEU A 16 -11.79 -13.71 -12.01
C LEU A 16 -12.17 -14.86 -11.06
N ILE A 17 -11.67 -14.85 -9.82
CA ILE A 17 -12.06 -15.84 -8.80
C ILE A 17 -13.57 -15.82 -8.55
N ILE A 18 -14.16 -14.64 -8.37
CA ILE A 18 -15.60 -14.52 -8.12
C ILE A 18 -16.39 -15.03 -9.33
N LEU A 19 -15.96 -14.69 -10.55
CA LEU A 19 -16.60 -15.12 -11.78
C LEU A 19 -16.51 -16.65 -12.01
N VAL A 20 -15.39 -17.28 -11.65
CA VAL A 20 -15.17 -18.72 -11.87
C VAL A 20 -15.81 -19.56 -10.77
N PHE A 21 -15.61 -19.20 -9.50
CA PHE A 21 -16.00 -20.03 -8.35
C PHE A 21 -17.35 -19.64 -7.76
N PHE A 22 -17.76 -18.38 -7.88
CA PHE A 22 -18.95 -17.83 -7.21
C PHE A 22 -19.95 -17.25 -8.22
N ARG A 23 -20.18 -17.95 -9.34
CA ARG A 23 -21.03 -17.55 -10.49
C ARG A 23 -22.43 -17.03 -10.12
N GLN A 24 -22.98 -17.43 -8.98
CA GLN A 24 -24.32 -17.06 -8.52
C GLN A 24 -24.36 -15.77 -7.68
N GLN A 25 -23.21 -15.22 -7.30
CA GLN A 25 -23.13 -14.02 -6.46
C GLN A 25 -22.82 -12.78 -7.32
N PRO A 26 -23.51 -11.64 -7.10
CA PRO A 26 -23.16 -10.40 -7.76
C PRO A 26 -21.74 -9.96 -7.36
N ILE A 27 -20.98 -9.44 -8.32
CA ILE A 27 -19.61 -8.98 -8.06
C ILE A 27 -19.66 -7.77 -7.13
N ASN A 28 -19.10 -7.93 -5.93
CA ASN A 28 -18.93 -6.82 -5.01
C ASN A 28 -17.60 -6.09 -5.31
N TYR A 29 -17.64 -5.13 -6.23
CA TYR A 29 -16.47 -4.34 -6.62
C TYR A 29 -15.78 -3.64 -5.44
N ARG A 30 -16.53 -3.28 -4.38
CA ARG A 30 -15.95 -2.69 -3.16
C ARG A 30 -15.05 -3.68 -2.43
N LEU A 31 -15.45 -4.95 -2.39
CA LEU A 31 -14.63 -6.01 -1.80
C LEU A 31 -13.39 -6.30 -2.66
N CYS A 32 -13.55 -6.40 -3.98
CA CYS A 32 -12.42 -6.58 -4.90
C CYS A 32 -11.40 -5.46 -4.77
N GLY A 33 -11.86 -4.20 -4.69
CA GLY A 33 -11.00 -3.03 -4.50
C GLY A 33 -10.24 -3.06 -3.17
N ARG A 34 -10.91 -3.49 -2.08
CA ARG A 34 -10.26 -3.66 -0.77
C ARG A 34 -9.18 -4.76 -0.80
N ILE A 35 -9.46 -5.87 -1.46
CA ILE A 35 -8.49 -6.97 -1.63
C ILE A 35 -7.29 -6.50 -2.46
N ALA A 36 -7.54 -5.77 -3.55
CA ALA A 36 -6.49 -5.23 -4.40
C ALA A 36 -5.59 -4.23 -3.64
N LEU A 37 -6.20 -3.28 -2.91
CA LEU A 37 -5.45 -2.34 -2.08
C LEU A 37 -4.67 -3.05 -0.98
N ALA A 38 -5.26 -4.05 -0.32
CA ALA A 38 -4.54 -4.86 0.68
C ALA A 38 -3.35 -5.61 0.06
N GLY A 39 -3.52 -6.19 -1.13
CA GLY A 39 -2.43 -6.83 -1.88
C GLY A 39 -1.30 -5.87 -2.25
N MET A 40 -1.65 -4.65 -2.69
CA MET A 40 -0.68 -3.58 -2.94
C MET A 40 0.08 -3.19 -1.66
N PHE A 41 -0.61 -3.00 -0.53
CA PHE A 41 0.01 -2.66 0.76
C PHE A 41 0.89 -3.79 1.32
N LEU A 42 0.53 -5.06 1.11
CA LEU A 42 1.39 -6.19 1.44
C LEU A 42 2.68 -6.15 0.60
N PHE A 43 2.56 -5.96 -0.70
CA PHE A 43 3.71 -5.92 -1.60
C PHE A 43 4.67 -4.77 -1.26
N THR A 44 4.13 -3.58 -1.02
CA THR A 44 4.91 -2.39 -0.64
C THR A 44 5.53 -2.53 0.75
N GLY A 45 4.77 -3.02 1.73
CA GLY A 45 5.27 -3.26 3.08
C GLY A 45 6.40 -4.29 3.11
N ILE A 46 6.29 -5.39 2.36
CA ILE A 46 7.37 -6.38 2.23
C ILE A 46 8.60 -5.78 1.52
N SER A 47 8.39 -4.92 0.52
CA SER A 47 9.47 -4.27 -0.21
C SER A 47 10.34 -3.39 0.70
N HIS A 48 9.79 -2.83 1.78
CA HIS A 48 10.54 -2.08 2.80
C HIS A 48 11.58 -2.90 3.55
N PHE A 49 11.49 -4.23 3.54
CA PHE A 49 12.47 -5.11 4.17
C PHE A 49 13.41 -5.79 3.15
N LEU A 50 12.96 -5.94 1.90
CA LEU A 50 13.74 -6.61 0.85
C LEU A 50 14.58 -5.64 0.01
N LEU A 51 14.14 -4.39 -0.10
CA LEU A 51 14.74 -3.34 -0.94
C LEU A 51 15.08 -2.10 -0.10
N ASP A 52 15.34 -2.31 1.19
CA ASP A 52 15.67 -1.28 2.17
C ASP A 52 16.89 -0.45 1.75
N ASP A 53 17.97 -1.09 1.31
CA ASP A 53 19.17 -0.40 0.82
C ASP A 53 18.86 0.56 -0.34
N GLY A 54 18.01 0.15 -1.27
CA GLY A 54 17.58 0.97 -2.40
C GLY A 54 16.70 2.15 -1.98
N MET A 55 15.87 1.98 -0.95
CA MET A 55 15.00 3.03 -0.43
C MET A 55 15.73 4.01 0.48
N VAL A 56 16.73 3.57 1.25
CA VAL A 56 17.58 4.46 2.06
C VAL A 56 18.32 5.47 1.18
N GLN A 57 18.75 5.05 -0.01
CA GLN A 57 19.42 5.92 -0.98
C GLN A 57 18.50 7.03 -1.54
N MET A 58 17.18 6.83 -1.48
CA MET A 58 16.20 7.85 -1.88
C MET A 58 15.96 8.88 -0.77
N LEU A 59 16.35 8.59 0.48
CA LEU A 59 16.21 9.52 1.60
C LEU A 59 17.41 10.47 1.68
N PRO A 60 17.18 11.78 1.91
CA PRO A 60 18.25 12.76 2.01
C PRO A 60 19.27 12.45 3.12
N GLU A 61 20.55 12.70 2.81
CA GLU A 61 21.58 13.32 3.68
C GLU A 61 21.27 13.46 5.18
N PHE A 62 20.39 14.41 5.45
CA PHE A 62 20.16 14.97 6.76
C PHE A 62 19.23 14.14 7.64
N VAL A 63 18.57 13.10 7.12
CA VAL A 63 17.61 12.29 7.89
C VAL A 63 18.38 11.29 8.76
N PRO A 64 18.31 11.38 10.10
CA PRO A 64 18.89 10.38 10.98
C PRO A 64 18.05 9.09 10.97
N PHE A 65 18.69 7.94 11.20
CA PHE A 65 18.01 6.64 11.33
C PHE A 65 17.14 6.22 10.13
N ARG A 66 17.62 6.43 8.90
CA ARG A 66 16.88 6.15 7.64
C ARG A 66 16.34 4.73 7.53
N TYR A 67 17.16 3.72 7.86
CA TYR A 67 16.74 2.31 7.88
C TYR A 67 15.59 2.06 8.85
N PHE A 68 15.64 2.65 10.04
CA PHE A 68 14.59 2.50 11.05
C PHE A 68 13.26 3.07 10.56
N ILE A 69 13.28 4.23 9.92
CA ILE A 69 12.08 4.87 9.35
C ILE A 69 11.45 3.96 8.29
N ILE A 70 12.25 3.41 7.37
CA ILE A 70 11.79 2.51 6.31
C ILE A 70 11.15 1.24 6.89
N TYR A 71 11.75 0.63 7.91
CA TYR A 71 11.13 -0.54 8.54
C TYR A 71 9.82 -0.18 9.26
N VAL A 72 9.75 0.98 9.93
CA VAL A 72 8.52 1.43 10.59
C VAL A 72 7.41 1.68 9.56
N THR A 73 7.70 2.35 8.44
CA THR A 73 6.70 2.57 7.38
C THR A 73 6.26 1.25 6.76
N GLY A 74 7.19 0.31 6.54
CA GLY A 74 6.86 -1.05 6.08
C GLY A 74 5.90 -1.79 7.02
N ILE A 75 6.12 -1.72 8.34
CA ILE A 75 5.21 -2.30 9.35
C ILE A 75 3.81 -1.66 9.26
N ILE A 76 3.75 -0.32 9.16
CA ILE A 76 2.47 0.41 9.06
C ILE A 76 1.69 -0.02 7.82
N GLU A 77 2.36 -0.18 6.68
CA GLU A 77 1.73 -0.66 5.43
C GLU A 77 1.17 -2.08 5.58
N LEU A 78 1.88 -2.99 6.26
CA LEU A 78 1.37 -4.32 6.57
C LEU A 78 0.10 -4.27 7.44
N PHE A 79 0.03 -3.35 8.42
CA PHE A 79 -1.17 -3.13 9.21
C PHE A 79 -2.33 -2.60 8.37
N PHE A 80 -2.08 -1.71 7.40
CA PHE A 80 -3.12 -1.25 6.48
C PHE A 80 -3.67 -2.37 5.62
N ALA A 81 -2.82 -3.27 5.15
CA ALA A 81 -3.28 -4.43 4.39
C ALA A 81 -4.24 -5.31 5.19
N VAL A 82 -3.88 -5.64 6.43
CA VAL A 82 -4.74 -6.44 7.31
C VAL A 82 -6.03 -5.67 7.68
N GLY A 83 -5.91 -4.39 8.03
CA GLY A 83 -7.05 -3.54 8.41
C GLY A 83 -8.06 -3.35 7.28
N LEU A 84 -7.62 -3.29 6.02
CA LEU A 84 -8.49 -3.18 4.85
C LEU A 84 -9.31 -4.46 4.62
N LEU A 85 -8.81 -5.63 5.01
CA LEU A 85 -9.52 -6.91 4.87
C LEU A 85 -10.55 -7.12 5.99
N LEU A 86 -10.27 -6.62 7.19
CA LEU A 86 -11.17 -6.79 8.33
C LEU A 86 -12.45 -5.91 8.21
N PRO A 87 -13.66 -6.50 8.21
CA PRO A 87 -14.91 -5.78 8.01
C PRO A 87 -15.25 -4.79 9.14
N GLN A 88 -14.64 -4.95 10.32
CA GLN A 88 -14.81 -4.02 11.44
C GLN A 88 -13.94 -2.76 11.30
N TYR A 89 -12.77 -2.87 10.65
CA TYR A 89 -11.75 -1.81 10.65
C TYR A 89 -11.60 -1.09 9.29
N TYR A 90 -12.11 -1.65 8.19
CA TYR A 90 -11.84 -1.12 6.84
C TYR A 90 -12.19 0.36 6.62
N ARG A 91 -13.20 0.90 7.32
CA ARG A 91 -13.56 2.33 7.20
C ARG A 91 -12.50 3.22 7.83
N LEU A 92 -12.08 2.88 9.04
CA LEU A 92 -11.03 3.59 9.75
C LEU A 92 -9.71 3.45 8.99
N THR A 93 -9.36 2.23 8.60
CA THR A 93 -8.14 1.95 7.82
C THR A 93 -8.15 2.71 6.50
N GLY A 94 -9.29 2.82 5.81
CA GLY A 94 -9.41 3.61 4.59
C GLY A 94 -9.09 5.10 4.79
N ILE A 95 -9.58 5.70 5.88
CA ILE A 95 -9.26 7.09 6.23
C ILE A 95 -7.77 7.26 6.53
N LEU A 96 -7.20 6.35 7.33
CA LEU A 96 -5.78 6.36 7.66
C LEU A 96 -4.89 6.19 6.43
N VAL A 97 -5.28 5.32 5.50
CA VAL A 97 -4.59 5.12 4.21
C VAL A 97 -4.63 6.40 3.38
N ILE A 98 -5.75 7.10 3.30
CA ILE A 98 -5.84 8.37 2.56
C ILE A 98 -4.91 9.41 3.19
N ALA A 99 -4.94 9.54 4.52
CA ALA A 99 -4.05 10.47 5.24
C ALA A 99 -2.57 10.11 5.05
N PHE A 100 -2.23 8.82 5.09
CA PHE A 100 -0.87 8.34 4.87
C PHE A 100 -0.37 8.65 3.44
N LEU A 101 -1.17 8.32 2.43
CA LEU A 101 -0.78 8.53 1.03
C LEU A 101 -0.63 10.02 0.68
N THR A 102 -1.52 10.87 1.19
CA THR A 102 -1.45 12.33 0.96
C THR A 102 -0.22 12.93 1.62
N THR A 103 0.01 12.64 2.91
CA THR A 103 1.21 13.11 3.62
C THR A 103 2.50 12.58 3.01
N SER A 104 2.52 11.35 2.50
CA SER A 104 3.69 10.79 1.80
C SER A 104 3.96 11.43 0.44
N ALA A 105 2.93 11.97 -0.22
CA ALA A 105 3.07 12.61 -1.53
C ALA A 105 3.56 14.06 -1.43
N GLU A 106 3.46 14.68 -0.26
CA GLU A 106 3.70 16.11 -0.05
C GLU A 106 5.12 16.45 0.41
N VAL A 107 6.12 15.57 0.25
CA VAL A 107 7.52 15.95 0.54
C VAL A 107 7.88 17.16 -0.33
N PRO A 108 8.01 18.37 0.25
CA PRO A 108 8.39 19.53 -0.52
C PRO A 108 9.85 19.30 -0.90
N THR A 109 10.12 19.18 -2.20
CA THR A 109 11.47 19.29 -2.73
C THR A 109 11.98 20.68 -2.39
N LEU A 110 12.62 20.84 -1.23
CA LEU A 110 13.36 22.05 -0.86
C LEU A 110 14.67 22.09 -1.67
N SER A 111 14.55 22.21 -2.99
CA SER A 111 15.67 22.39 -3.92
C SER A 111 15.31 23.34 -5.07
N GLU A 112 14.57 24.42 -4.78
CA GLU A 112 14.42 25.59 -5.66
C GLU A 112 14.83 26.89 -4.96
N THR A 113 15.95 26.88 -4.24
CA THR A 113 16.68 28.12 -3.89
C THR A 113 18.17 27.84 -3.85
N GLU A 114 18.82 27.87 -5.02
CA GLU A 114 20.10 28.55 -5.29
C GLU A 114 20.38 28.57 -6.80
#